data_AF-W4S4F0-F1
#
_entry.id   AF-W4S4F0-F1
#
_cell.length_a   1.000
_cell.length_b   1.000
_cell.length_c   1.000
_cell.angle_alpha   90.00
_cell.angle_beta   90.00
_cell.angle_gamma   90.00
#
_symmetry.space_group_name_H-M   'P 1'
#
loop_
_entity.id
_entity.type
_entity.pdbx_description
1 polymer ?
#
loop_
_entity_poly.entity_id
_entity_poly.type
_entity_poly.pdbx_seq_one_letter_code
_entity_poly.pdbx_strand_id
1 'polypeptide(L)' 'MKSLEVRIKGPGPGRESAVRSLNNVGYKITNIIDVTPIPHNGCRPPKKRRV' A
#
# COMPACT_ATOMS: atom_id res chain seq x y z
N MET A 1 -15.33 19.40 -2.13
CA MET A 1 -14.05 18.66 -2.06
C MET A 1 -14.27 17.45 -1.17
N LYS A 2 -14.07 16.22 -1.68
CA LYS A 2 -14.26 14.99 -0.89
C LYS A 2 -12.93 14.58 -0.26
N SER A 3 -12.92 14.33 1.04
CA SER A 3 -11.77 13.85 1.80
C SER A 3 -11.70 12.33 1.77
N LEU A 4 -10.49 11.77 1.63
CA LEU A 4 -10.24 10.33 1.60
C LEU A 4 -9.16 9.93 2.61
N GLU A 5 -9.38 8.78 3.25
CA GLU A 5 -8.36 8.03 3.98
C GLU A 5 -7.83 6.91 3.08
N VAL A 6 -6.51 6.84 2.90
CA VAL A 6 -5.88 5.85 2.01
C VAL A 6 -5.20 4.77 2.85
N ARG A 7 -5.62 3.51 2.69
CA ARG A 7 -4.99 2.34 3.32
C ARG A 7 -4.27 1.51 2.26
N ILE A 8 -2.96 1.40 2.38
CA ILE A 8 -2.09 0.75 1.40
C ILE A 8 -1.68 -0.62 1.91
N LYS A 9 -1.79 -1.64 1.05
CA LYS A 9 -1.37 -3.01 1.37
C LYS A 9 -0.33 -3.52 0.39
N GLY A 10 0.87 -3.81 0.88
CA GLY A 10 1.93 -4.49 0.14
C GLY A 10 3.00 -3.57 -0.48
N PRO A 11 4.19 -4.13 -0.79
CA PRO A 11 5.33 -3.40 -1.34
C PRO A 11 5.35 -3.41 -2.89
N GLY A 12 4.19 -3.17 -3.53
CA GLY A 12 4.09 -3.16 -4.99
C GLY A 12 4.64 -1.86 -5.62
N PRO A 13 5.08 -1.89 -6.90
CA PRO A 13 5.64 -0.71 -7.59
C PRO A 13 4.62 0.42 -7.77
N GLY A 14 3.32 0.11 -7.80
CA GLY A 14 2.25 1.09 -7.97
C GLY A 14 1.86 1.86 -6.70
N ARG A 15 2.52 1.61 -5.57
CA ARG A 15 2.14 2.15 -4.26
C ARG A 15 2.03 3.68 -4.24
N GLU A 16 3.08 4.39 -4.60
CA GLU A 16 3.05 5.86 -4.60
C GLU A 16 2.29 6.43 -5.80
N SER A 17 2.36 5.74 -6.93
CA SER A 17 1.68 6.16 -8.15
C SER A 17 0.16 6.28 -7.92
N ALA A 18 -0.44 5.29 -7.25
CA ALA A 18 -1.86 5.29 -6.94
C ALA A 18 -2.28 6.46 -6.02
N VAL A 19 -1.49 6.75 -4.99
CA VAL A 19 -1.74 7.88 -4.07
C VAL A 19 -1.66 9.22 -4.82
N ARG A 20 -0.64 9.36 -5.68
CA ARG A 20 -0.42 10.58 -6.48
C ARG A 20 -1.55 10.80 -7.49
N SER A 21 -2.04 9.76 -8.14
CA SER A 21 -3.20 9.84 -9.05
C SER A 21 -4.46 10.31 -8.32
N LEU A 22 -4.74 9.80 -7.12
CA LEU A 22 -5.91 10.21 -6.32
C LEU A 22 -5.83 11.69 -5.91
N ASN A 23 -4.63 12.18 -5.57
CA ASN A 23 -4.41 13.58 -5.31
C ASN A 23 -4.66 14.45 -6.56
N ASN A 24 -4.16 14.01 -7.73
CA ASN A 24 -4.31 14.74 -8.99
C ASN A 24 -5.77 14.81 -9.47
N VAL A 25 -6.60 13.82 -9.13
CA VAL A 25 -8.05 13.82 -9.45
C VAL A 25 -8.83 14.85 -8.59
N GLY A 26 -8.19 15.45 -7.58
CA GLY A 26 -8.79 16.51 -6.76
C GLY A 26 -9.39 16.04 -5.43
N TYR A 27 -9.03 14.83 -4.97
CA TYR A 27 -9.37 14.37 -3.63
C TYR A 27 -8.42 14.94 -2.59
N LYS A 28 -8.95 15.30 -1.41
CA LYS A 28 -8.14 15.72 -0.27
C LYS A 28 -7.74 14.48 0.54
N ILE A 29 -6.47 14.08 0.46
CA ILE A 29 -5.97 12.94 1.24
C ILE A 29 -5.76 13.42 2.68
N THR A 30 -6.46 12.81 3.64
CA THR A 30 -6.38 13.19 5.06
C THR A 30 -5.37 12.34 5.82
N ASN A 31 -5.24 11.07 5.48
CA ASN A 31 -4.32 10.16 6.12
C ASN A 31 -3.88 9.05 5.16
N ILE A 32 -2.64 8.60 5.31
CA ILE A 32 -2.04 7.50 4.55
C ILE A 32 -1.55 6.47 5.55
N ILE A 33 -2.18 5.30 5.57
CA ILE A 33 -1.88 4.21 6.50
C ILE A 33 -1.34 3.02 5.73
N ASP A 34 -0.18 2.52 6.14
CA ASP A 34 0.34 1.25 5.66
C ASP A 34 -0.23 0.09 6.48
N VAL A 35 -0.97 -0.78 5.81
CA VAL A 35 -1.58 -2.00 6.38
C VAL A 35 -0.92 -3.26 5.80
N THR A 36 0.33 -3.17 5.36
CA THR A 36 1.11 -4.33 4.92
C THR A 36 1.27 -5.33 6.08
N PRO A 37 0.83 -6.60 5.91
CA PRO A 37 0.89 -7.56 7.00
C PRO A 37 2.35 -7.93 7.31
N ILE A 38 2.75 -7.72 8.57
CA ILE A 38 4.04 -8.16 9.11
C ILE A 38 3.76 -9.42 9.95
N PRO A 39 4.24 -10.61 9.54
CA PRO A 39 3.99 -11.84 10.28
C PRO A 39 4.90 -11.94 11.52
N HIS A 40 4.33 -12.26 12.68
CA HIS A 40 5.07 -12.59 13.89
C HIS A 40 5.52 -14.05 13.88
N ASN A 41 6.52 -14.39 13.05
CA ASN A 41 7.03 -15.78 12.90
C ASN A 41 5.92 -16.82 12.59
N GLY A 42 5.00 -16.49 11.68
CA GLY A 42 3.90 -17.35 11.25
C GLY A 42 4.31 -18.46 10.26
N CYS A 43 3.53 -18.68 9.20
CA CYS A 43 3.84 -19.71 8.20
C CYS A 43 5.20 -19.49 7.53
N ARG A 44 5.93 -20.58 7.25
CA ARG A 44 7.21 -20.55 6.55
C ARG A 44 7.05 -19.96 5.13
N PRO A 45 7.78 -18.89 4.76
CA PRO A 45 7.77 -18.36 3.40
C PRO A 45 8.25 -19.39 2.37
N PRO A 46 7.81 -19.29 1.10
CA PRO A 46 8.26 -20.18 0.04
C PRO A 46 9.78 -20.17 -0.09
N LYS A 47 10.36 -21.32 -0.46
CA LYS A 47 11.80 -21.42 -0.73
C LYS A 47 12.21 -20.40 -1.81
N LYS A 48 13.36 -19.75 -1.62
CA LYS A 48 13.94 -18.82 -2.60
C LYS A 48 13.97 -19.49 -3.99
N ARG A 49 13.44 -18.82 -5.01
CA ARG A 49 13.43 -19.31 -6.39
C ARG A 49 14.86 -19.44 -6.91
N ARG A 50 15.11 -20.46 -7.74
CA ARG A 50 16.38 -20.74 -8.42
C ARG A 50 16.29 -20.32 -9.88
N VAL A 51 16.15 -19.01 -10.10
CA VAL A 51 16.25 -18.39 -11.43
C VAL A 51 17.34 -17.35 -11.33
#